data_AF-A0A935XDC8-F1
#
_entry.id   AF-A0A935XDC8-F1
#
_cell.length_a   1.000
_cell.length_b   1.000
_cell.length_c   1.000
_cell.angle_alpha   90.00
_cell.angle_beta   90.00
_cell.angle_gamma   90.00
#
_symmetry.space_group_name_H-M   'P 1'
#
loop_
_entity.id
_entity.type
_entity.pdbx_description
1 polymer ?
#
loop_
_entity_poly.entity_id
_entity_poly.type
_entity_poly.pdbx_seq_one_letter_code
_entity_poly.pdbx_strand_id
1 'polypeptide(L)'
;MRAVKWNDWKFHYAFQPEPRVTEPPLMRLFNLRSDPREETDIKAVHPWALAHFDRLIGAFTESTRRYPNVPIGAKDPYTPPATR
;
A
#
# COMPACT_ATOMS: atom_id res chain seq x y z
N MET A 1 3.67 -6.25 -0.53
CA MET A 1 2.74 -5.08 -0.55
C MET A 1 3.00 -4.30 -1.84
N ARG A 2 1.96 -3.83 -2.55
CA ARG A 2 2.14 -3.15 -3.87
C ARG A 2 1.85 -1.65 -3.85
N ALA A 3 0.93 -1.21 -2.98
CA ALA A 3 0.59 0.19 -2.79
C ALA A 3 0.11 0.46 -1.35
N VAL A 4 0.16 1.72 -0.94
CA VAL A 4 -0.31 2.22 0.36
C VAL A 4 -1.20 3.44 0.10
N LYS A 5 -2.35 3.53 0.76
CA LYS A 5 -3.21 4.72 0.77
C LYS A 5 -3.16 5.36 2.15
N TRP A 6 -2.88 6.66 2.23
CA TRP A 6 -2.80 7.42 3.48
C TRP A 6 -3.33 8.84 3.29
N ASN A 7 -4.37 9.21 4.05
CA ASN A 7 -5.13 10.46 3.84
C ASN A 7 -5.53 10.62 2.36
N ASP A 8 -5.13 11.71 1.73
CA ASP A 8 -5.38 12.02 0.32
C ASP A 8 -4.30 11.45 -0.62
N TRP A 9 -3.32 10.72 -0.11
CA TRP A 9 -2.18 10.24 -0.89
C TRP A 9 -2.29 8.74 -1.17
N LYS A 10 -1.80 8.34 -2.34
CA LYS A 10 -1.57 6.93 -2.67
C LYS A 10 -0.19 6.75 -3.27
N PHE A 11 0.59 5.85 -2.68
CA PHE A 11 1.93 5.52 -3.16
C PHE A 11 1.94 4.09 -3.68
N HIS A 12 2.40 3.91 -4.91
CA HIS A 12 2.64 2.62 -5.52
C HIS A 12 4.14 2.31 -5.48
N TYR A 13 4.50 1.15 -4.95
CA TYR A 13 5.87 0.62 -5.02
C TYR A 13 6.14 -0.05 -6.37
N ALA A 14 5.09 -0.56 -6.99
CA ALA A 14 5.11 -1.16 -8.31
C ALA A 14 3.81 -0.82 -9.04
N PHE A 15 3.80 0.32 -9.74
CA PHE A 15 2.63 0.76 -10.51
C PHE A 15 2.52 -0.04 -11.81
N GLN A 16 1.31 -0.49 -12.13
CA GLN A 16 0.96 -1.16 -13.39
C GLN A 16 -0.36 -0.56 -13.87
N PRO A 17 -0.37 0.22 -14.96
CA PRO A 17 -1.57 0.89 -15.45
C PRO A 17 -2.58 -0.11 -16.03
N GLU A 18 -2.12 -1.10 -16.81
CA GLU A 18 -2.99 -2.15 -17.37
C GLU A 18 -2.50 -3.57 -17.04
N PRO A 19 -3.42 -4.56 -17.00
CA PRO A 19 -3.05 -5.96 -16.93
C PRO A 19 -2.19 -6.34 -18.14
N ARG A 20 -1.05 -7.02 -17.91
CA ARG A 20 -0.13 -7.55 -18.94
C ARG A 20 0.82 -6.54 -19.60
N VAL A 21 0.94 -5.32 -19.09
CA VAL A 21 2.01 -4.39 -19.52
C VAL A 21 3.33 -4.82 -18.87
N THR A 22 4.35 -5.03 -19.70
CA THR A 22 5.68 -5.53 -19.31
C THR A 22 6.67 -4.42 -18.96
N GLU A 23 6.22 -3.18 -18.87
CA GLU A 23 7.07 -2.06 -18.47
C GLU A 23 7.62 -2.27 -17.05
N PRO A 24 8.87 -1.85 -16.78
CA PRO A 24 9.42 -1.93 -15.44
C PRO A 24 8.48 -1.23 -14.45
N PRO A 25 8.09 -1.89 -13.34
CA PRO A 25 7.21 -1.27 -12.37
C PRO A 25 7.90 -0.05 -11.78
N LEU A 26 7.37 1.14 -12.06
CA LEU A 26 7.86 2.39 -11.48
C LEU A 26 7.11 2.69 -10.19
N MET A 27 7.83 3.29 -9.24
CA MET A 27 7.19 3.87 -8.07
C MET A 27 6.45 5.14 -8.48
N ARG A 28 5.20 5.31 -8.03
CA ARG A 28 4.39 6.50 -8.32
C ARG A 28 3.71 7.02 -7.07
N LEU A 29 3.48 8.33 -7.04
CA LEU A 29 2.72 9.00 -5.98
C LEU A 29 1.58 9.81 -6.61
N PHE A 30 0.39 9.66 -6.06
CA PHE A 30 -0.81 10.39 -6.47
C PHE A 30 -1.42 11.13 -5.30
N ASN A 31 -2.01 12.29 -5.57
CA ASN A 31 -2.92 12.97 -4.65
C ASN A 31 -4.36 12.70 -5.11
N LEU A 32 -5.04 11.79 -4.42
CA LEU A 32 -6.38 11.32 -4.73
C LEU A 32 -7.47 12.38 -4.59
N ARG A 33 -7.21 13.48 -3.86
CA ARG A 33 -8.17 14.58 -3.75
C ARG A 33 -8.24 15.36 -5.06
N SER A 34 -7.09 15.67 -5.66
CA SER A 34 -7.01 16.39 -6.94
C SER A 34 -7.04 15.46 -8.16
N ASP A 35 -6.57 14.23 -8.01
CA ASP A 35 -6.40 13.22 -9.06
C ASP A 35 -6.91 11.85 -8.59
N PRO A 36 -8.24 11.66 -8.50
CA PRO A 36 -8.84 10.39 -8.08
C PRO A 36 -8.66 9.27 -9.12
N ARG A 37 -8.26 9.60 -10.35
CA ARG A 37 -8.01 8.62 -11.43
C ARG A 37 -6.56 8.15 -11.49
N GLU A 38 -5.67 8.73 -10.69
CA GLU A 38 -4.26 8.34 -10.60
C GLU A 38 -3.54 8.51 -11.95
N GLU A 39 -3.85 9.60 -12.66
CA GLU A 39 -3.32 9.92 -14.00
C GLU A 39 -1.97 10.65 -13.93
N THR A 40 -1.71 11.38 -12.85
CA THR A 40 -0.55 12.27 -12.71
C THR A 40 0.42 11.78 -11.62
N ASP A 41 1.57 11.23 -12.03
CA ASP A 41 2.64 10.91 -11.09
C ASP A 41 3.37 12.18 -10.62
N ILE A 42 3.34 12.43 -9.32
CA ILE A 42 3.99 13.58 -8.67
C ILE A 42 5.11 13.15 -7.72
N LYS A 43 5.58 11.90 -7.78
CA LYS A 43 6.63 11.39 -6.88
C LYS A 43 7.93 12.20 -6.97
N ALA A 44 8.35 12.58 -8.18
CA ALA A 44 9.63 13.27 -8.40
C ALA A 44 9.72 14.62 -7.68
N VAL A 45 8.59 15.32 -7.51
CA VAL A 45 8.52 16.61 -6.83
C VAL A 45 8.17 16.50 -5.33
N HIS A 46 8.01 15.28 -4.81
CA HIS A 46 7.73 15.00 -3.38
C HIS A 46 8.74 13.99 -2.81
N PRO A 47 10.01 14.38 -2.59
CA PRO A 47 11.07 13.45 -2.15
C PRO A 47 10.81 12.84 -0.76
N TRP A 48 9.97 13.47 0.07
CA TRP A 48 9.59 12.97 1.39
C TRP A 48 8.75 11.68 1.34
N ALA A 49 8.08 11.42 0.21
CA ALA A 49 7.03 10.40 0.13
C ALA A 49 7.55 9.00 0.48
N LEU A 50 8.66 8.57 -0.13
CA LEU A 50 9.19 7.22 0.08
C LEU A 50 9.45 6.95 1.56
N ALA A 51 10.18 7.84 2.24
CA ALA A 51 10.50 7.68 3.65
C ALA A 51 9.25 7.69 4.55
N HIS A 52 8.22 8.46 4.20
CA HIS A 52 6.97 8.48 4.95
C HIS A 52 6.20 7.15 4.78
N PHE A 53 6.03 6.70 3.54
CA PHE A 53 5.30 5.46 3.25
C PHE A 53 6.01 4.22 3.78
N ASP A 54 7.35 4.19 3.77
CA ASP A 54 8.12 3.09 4.37
C ASP A 54 7.86 2.96 5.88
N ARG A 55 7.72 4.08 6.60
CA ARG A 55 7.35 4.05 8.03
C ARG A 55 5.93 3.49 8.24
N LEU A 56 4.98 3.84 7.38
CA LEU A 56 3.63 3.29 7.44
C LEU A 56 3.63 1.77 7.21
N ILE A 57 4.39 1.30 6.23
CA ILE A 57 4.55 -0.14 5.98
C ILE A 57 5.21 -0.85 7.15
N GLY A 58 6.26 -0.25 7.72
CA GLY A 58 6.92 -0.79 8.91
C GLY A 58 5.95 -0.96 10.07
N ALA A 59 5.19 0.09 10.40
CA ALA A 59 4.18 0.05 11.44
C ALA A 59 3.08 -1.00 11.17
N PHE A 60 2.60 -1.08 9.93
CA PHE A 60 1.63 -2.11 9.53
C PHE A 60 2.21 -3.52 9.67
N THR A 61 3.44 -3.74 9.22
CA THR A 61 4.12 -5.04 9.31
C THR A 61 4.26 -5.49 10.77
N GLU A 62 4.72 -4.60 11.68
CA GLU A 62 4.78 -4.92 13.12
C GLU A 62 3.40 -5.21 13.70
N SER A 63 2.38 -4.45 13.30
CA SER A 63 1.01 -4.71 13.73
C SER A 63 0.53 -6.10 13.32
N THR A 64 0.83 -6.56 12.10
CA THR A 64 0.44 -7.89 11.62
C THR A 64 1.22 -9.03 12.27
N ARG A 65 2.42 -8.76 12.82
CA ARG A 65 3.14 -9.75 13.64
C ARG A 65 2.49 -9.92 15.00
N ARG A 66 2.06 -8.81 15.61
CA ARG A 66 1.36 -8.81 16.92
C ARG A 66 -0.07 -9.34 16.82
N TYR A 67 -0.75 -8.98 15.74
CA TYR A 67 -2.12 -9.33 15.43
C TYR A 67 -2.18 -9.93 14.02
N PRO A 68 -1.95 -11.25 13.89
CA PRO A 68 -1.96 -11.92 12.59
C PRO A 68 -3.23 -11.68 11.80
N ASN A 69 -3.08 -11.45 10.49
CA ASN A 69 -4.21 -11.35 9.58
C ASN A 69 -5.00 -12.66 9.56
N VAL A 70 -6.30 -12.55 9.32
CA VAL A 70 -7.17 -13.70 9.09
C VAL A 70 -6.64 -14.51 7.91
N PRO A 71 -6.43 -15.83 8.04
CA PRO A 71 -6.00 -16.67 6.93
C PRO A 71 -6.98 -16.62 5.75
N ILE A 72 -6.43 -16.69 4.53
CA ILE A 72 -7.24 -16.76 3.31
C ILE A 72 -8.14 -18.01 3.39
N GLY A 73 -9.45 -17.83 3.20
CA GLY A 73 -10.43 -18.91 3.23
C GLY A 73 -10.88 -19.36 4.63
N ALA A 74 -10.52 -18.63 5.69
CA ALA A 74 -11.08 -18.87 7.01
C ALA A 74 -12.62 -18.74 6.99
N LYS A 75 -13.31 -19.67 7.66
CA LYS A 75 -14.77 -19.62 7.81
C LYS A 75 -15.16 -18.57 8.85
N ASP A 76 -16.29 -17.90 8.61
CA ASP A 76 -16.88 -16.95 9.55
C ASP A 76 -17.82 -17.71 10.53
N PRO A 77 -17.79 -17.45 11.86
CA PRO A 77 -16.94 -16.49 12.56
C PRO A 77 -15.49 -16.96 12.71
N TYR A 78 -14.53 -16.08 12.37
CA TYR A 78 -13.11 -16.33 12.65
C TYR A 78 -12.81 -16.11 14.14
N THR A 79 -12.22 -17.13 14.79
CA THR A 79 -11.67 -17.01 16.15
C THR A 79 -10.15 -16.93 16.07
N PRO A 80 -9.53 -15.80 16.44
CA PRO A 80 -8.07 -15.68 16.49
C PRO A 80 -7.46 -16.69 17.47
N PRO A 81 -6.27 -17.24 17.19
CA PRO A 81 -5.56 -18.06 18.18
C PRO A 81 -5.25 -17.25 19.43
N ALA A 82 -5.29 -17.90 20.60
CA ALA A 82 -4.93 -17.26 21.87
C ALA A 82 -3.50 -16.67 21.76
N THR A 83 -3.36 -15.39 22.11
CA THR A 83 -2.09 -14.69 22.06
C THR A 83 -1.13 -15.38 23.05
N ARG A 84 0.01 -15.88 22.55
CA ARG A 84 1.04 -16.51 23.38
C ARG A 84 1.94 -15.48 24.02
#